data_AF-A0A256WLM2-F1
#
_entry.id   AF-A0A256WLM2-F1
#
_cell.length_a   1.000
_cell.length_b   1.000
_cell.length_c   1.000
_cell.angle_alpha   90.00
_cell.angle_beta   90.00
_cell.angle_gamma   90.00
#
_symmetry.space_group_name_H-M   'P 1'
#
loop_
_entity.id
_entity.type
_entity.pdbx_description
1 polymer ?
#
loop_
_entity_poly.entity_id
_entity_poly.type
_entity_poly.pdbx_seq_one_letter_code
_entity_poly.pdbx_strand_id
1 'polypeptide(L)'
;MATYTAEQLSGAGTPIEALTAGVSYVFALSAPANNSASAAYFTVEQAGLTFDSSAPTNAVGTYSSFSGAESLITSSYKSSVVVDARNTSPGTYQFTPAENIAASSSFLRATGNLSLSITV
;
A
#
# COMPACT_ATOMS: atom_id res chain seq x y z
N MET A 1 9.28 8.65 6.39
CA MET A 1 8.50 7.61 7.09
C MET A 1 7.24 8.25 7.59
N ALA A 2 6.11 7.74 7.11
CA ALA A 2 4.79 8.29 7.39
C ALA A 2 3.84 7.23 7.97
N THR A 3 2.84 7.73 8.71
CA THR A 3 1.69 6.95 9.17
C THR A 3 0.44 7.57 8.58
N TYR A 4 -0.47 6.73 8.11
CA TYR A 4 -1.71 7.11 7.47
C TYR A 4 -2.89 6.51 8.25
N THR A 5 -3.83 7.35 8.66
CA THR A 5 -5.04 6.92 9.35
C THR A 5 -6.04 6.28 8.39
N ALA A 6 -7.03 5.57 8.93
CA ALA A 6 -8.08 4.97 8.13
C ALA A 6 -8.90 5.99 7.34
N GLU A 7 -9.14 7.17 7.90
CA GLU A 7 -9.85 8.26 7.23
C GLU A 7 -9.05 8.75 6.01
N GLN A 8 -7.74 8.90 6.16
CA GLN A 8 -6.82 9.28 5.09
C GLN A 8 -6.76 8.26 3.95
N LEU A 9 -6.84 6.97 4.27
CA LEU A 9 -6.82 5.90 3.28
C LEU A 9 -8.19 5.64 2.64
N SER A 10 -9.29 6.14 3.23
CA SER A 10 -10.64 5.92 2.71
C SER A 10 -10.95 6.76 1.46
N GLY A 11 -11.90 6.27 0.64
CA GLY A 11 -12.44 7.03 -0.50
C GLY A 11 -11.38 7.37 -1.54
N ALA A 12 -11.04 8.66 -1.66
CA ALA A 12 -10.02 9.17 -2.57
C ALA A 12 -8.58 8.77 -2.18
N GLY A 13 -8.37 8.31 -0.95
CA GLY A 13 -7.04 7.98 -0.44
C GLY A 13 -6.14 9.18 -0.22
N THR A 14 -4.87 8.88 0.10
CA THR A 14 -3.85 9.89 0.39
C THR A 14 -2.64 9.70 -0.51
N PRO A 15 -2.01 10.78 -1.02
CA PRO A 15 -0.77 10.67 -1.80
C PRO A 15 0.35 9.97 -1.02
N ILE A 16 1.11 9.11 -1.69
CA ILE A 16 2.27 8.42 -1.11
C ILE A 16 3.44 9.39 -0.85
N GLU A 17 4.25 9.10 0.17
CA GLU A 17 5.56 9.74 0.34
C GLU A 17 6.55 9.29 -0.76
N ALA A 18 7.63 10.04 -0.96
CA ALA A 18 8.66 9.62 -1.91
C ALA A 18 9.39 8.37 -1.40
N LEU A 19 9.56 7.36 -2.26
CA LEU A 19 10.32 6.13 -1.97
C LEU A 19 11.51 6.02 -2.93
N THR A 20 12.67 5.64 -2.39
CA THR A 20 13.91 5.51 -3.14
C THR A 20 14.06 4.10 -3.70
N ALA A 21 14.48 4.01 -4.97
CA ALA A 21 14.76 2.75 -5.63
C ALA A 21 15.78 1.91 -4.84
N GLY A 22 15.56 0.60 -4.76
CA GLY A 22 16.46 -0.34 -4.08
C GLY A 22 16.43 -0.29 -2.54
N VAL A 23 15.76 0.69 -1.93
CA VAL A 23 15.51 0.71 -0.48
C VAL A 23 14.28 -0.15 -0.18
N SER A 24 14.40 -1.06 0.80
CA SER A 24 13.29 -1.89 1.23
C SER A 24 12.45 -1.14 2.26
N TYR A 25 11.15 -1.01 1.99
CA TYR A 25 10.20 -0.36 2.87
C TYR A 25 9.25 -1.38 3.47
N VAL A 26 9.01 -1.31 4.77
CA VAL A 26 8.02 -2.13 5.47
C VAL A 26 6.69 -1.40 5.48
N PHE A 27 5.68 -2.04 4.87
CA PHE A 27 4.28 -1.64 4.91
C PHE A 27 3.57 -2.46 5.98
N ALA A 28 3.21 -1.82 7.09
CA ALA A 28 2.51 -2.44 8.19
C ALA A 28 1.08 -1.89 8.28
N LEU A 29 0.10 -2.75 8.04
CA LEU A 29 -1.33 -2.43 8.19
C LEU A 29 -1.73 -2.64 9.65
N SER A 30 -2.66 -1.82 10.11
CA SER A 30 -3.26 -1.92 11.44
C SER A 30 -4.77 -1.70 11.37
N ALA A 31 -5.50 -2.29 12.30
CA ALA A 31 -6.95 -2.11 12.43
C ALA A 31 -7.32 -1.97 13.92
N PRO A 32 -8.45 -1.31 14.26
CA PRO A 32 -8.90 -1.24 15.64
C PRO A 32 -9.35 -2.61 16.17
N ALA A 33 -9.30 -2.78 17.49
CA ALA A 33 -9.88 -3.96 18.13
C ALA A 33 -11.39 -4.04 17.86
N ASN A 34 -11.92 -5.27 17.77
CA ASN A 34 -13.35 -5.55 17.51
C ASN A 34 -13.88 -5.01 16.16
N ASN A 35 -13.00 -4.79 15.19
CA ASN A 35 -13.40 -4.45 13.84
C ASN A 35 -14.22 -5.59 13.23
N SER A 36 -15.32 -5.24 12.53
CA SER A 36 -16.24 -6.23 11.95
C SER A 36 -15.91 -6.59 10.49
N ALA A 37 -14.97 -5.88 9.86
CA ALA A 37 -14.57 -6.15 8.49
C ALA A 37 -13.67 -7.39 8.40
N SER A 38 -14.21 -8.52 7.94
CA SER A 38 -13.46 -9.78 7.76
C SER A 38 -12.60 -9.83 6.50
N ALA A 39 -12.82 -8.90 5.57
CA ALA A 39 -12.02 -8.75 4.37
C ALA A 39 -11.88 -7.25 4.05
N ALA A 40 -10.65 -6.78 3.99
CA ALA A 40 -10.30 -5.42 3.63
C ALA A 40 -9.17 -5.44 2.61
N TYR A 41 -9.17 -4.46 1.71
CA TYR A 41 -8.07 -4.27 0.77
C TYR A 41 -7.25 -3.04 1.14
N PHE A 42 -5.95 -3.12 0.88
CA PHE A 42 -5.05 -1.98 0.80
C PHE A 42 -4.44 -1.94 -0.60
N THR A 43 -4.39 -0.75 -1.20
CA THR A 43 -3.85 -0.54 -2.55
C THR A 43 -2.86 0.62 -2.59
N VAL A 44 -1.85 0.46 -3.44
CA VAL A 44 -1.00 1.54 -3.94
C VAL A 44 -1.31 1.72 -5.40
N GLU A 45 -1.83 2.90 -5.77
CA GLU A 45 -2.39 3.16 -7.09
C GLU A 45 -1.70 4.34 -7.75
N GLN A 46 -1.03 4.12 -8.87
CA GLN A 46 -0.40 5.22 -9.59
C GLN A 46 -1.39 6.34 -9.93
N ALA A 47 -0.97 7.58 -9.70
CA ALA A 47 -1.71 8.77 -10.05
C ALA A 47 -1.74 8.93 -11.59
N GLY A 48 -2.90 9.29 -12.12
CA GLY A 48 -3.12 9.50 -13.55
C GLY A 48 -4.17 8.56 -14.14
N LEU A 49 -4.71 8.95 -15.29
CA LEU A 49 -5.76 8.20 -16.01
C LEU A 49 -5.25 7.55 -17.31
N THR A 50 -4.00 7.83 -17.69
CA THR A 50 -3.41 7.37 -18.95
C THR A 50 -2.08 6.69 -18.65
N PHE A 51 -1.97 5.44 -19.09
CA PHE A 51 -0.79 4.59 -18.90
C PHE A 51 -0.17 4.34 -20.28
N ASP A 52 0.59 5.33 -20.77
CA ASP A 52 1.41 5.18 -21.97
C ASP A 52 2.84 4.72 -21.62
N SER A 53 3.73 4.62 -22.61
CA SER A 53 5.11 4.17 -22.41
C SER A 53 5.98 5.12 -21.57
N SER A 54 5.52 6.35 -21.32
CA SER A 54 6.22 7.34 -20.48
C SER A 54 5.67 7.40 -19.05
N ALA A 55 4.53 6.74 -18.80
CA ALA A 55 3.97 6.66 -17.47
C ALA A 55 4.96 5.95 -16.53
N PRO A 56 5.17 6.47 -15.30
CA PRO A 56 5.99 5.77 -14.33
C PRO A 56 5.39 4.39 -14.04
N THR A 57 6.16 3.47 -13.47
CA THR A 57 5.71 2.11 -13.14
C THR A 57 5.84 1.87 -11.64
N ASN A 58 5.16 2.69 -10.85
CA ASN A 58 5.38 2.83 -9.40
C ASN A 58 5.08 1.56 -8.58
N ALA A 59 4.44 0.55 -9.17
CA ALA A 59 4.19 -0.73 -8.50
C ALA A 59 5.22 -1.82 -8.84
N VAL A 60 6.15 -1.55 -9.77
CA VAL A 60 7.22 -2.49 -10.14
C VAL A 60 8.33 -2.46 -9.09
N GLY A 61 8.69 -3.64 -8.62
CA GLY A 61 9.73 -3.84 -7.61
C GLY A 61 9.66 -5.25 -7.05
N THR A 62 10.34 -5.47 -5.94
CA THR A 62 10.30 -6.75 -5.21
C THR A 62 9.38 -6.63 -4.01
N TYR A 63 8.44 -7.57 -3.89
CA TYR A 63 7.60 -7.71 -2.70
C TYR A 63 8.00 -8.98 -1.94
N SER A 64 8.16 -8.88 -0.62
CA SER A 64 8.65 -9.98 0.21
C SER A 64 8.12 -9.90 1.64
N SER A 65 8.49 -10.89 2.47
CA SER A 65 8.29 -10.85 3.92
C SER A 65 6.82 -10.67 4.33
N PHE A 66 5.91 -11.30 3.58
CA PHE A 66 4.48 -11.24 3.84
C PHE A 66 4.11 -11.97 5.14
N SER A 67 3.19 -11.37 5.89
CA SER A 67 2.47 -12.02 6.98
C SER A 67 1.08 -11.43 7.09
N GLY A 68 0.03 -12.25 6.94
CA GLY A 68 -1.38 -11.82 6.96
C GLY A 68 -1.85 -11.09 5.69
N ALA A 69 -0.97 -10.87 4.72
CA ALA A 69 -1.21 -10.13 3.47
C ALA A 69 -0.76 -10.91 2.22
N GLU A 70 -0.79 -12.24 2.25
CA GLU A 70 -0.23 -13.13 1.22
C GLU A 70 -0.95 -13.03 -0.14
N SER A 71 -2.11 -12.37 -0.19
CA SER A 71 -2.91 -12.17 -1.40
C SER A 71 -2.44 -10.97 -2.23
N LEU A 72 -1.16 -10.93 -2.61
CA LEU A 72 -0.62 -9.87 -3.46
C LEU A 72 -1.20 -9.96 -4.88
N ILE A 73 -1.79 -8.86 -5.33
CA ILE A 73 -2.23 -8.64 -6.70
C ILE A 73 -1.46 -7.44 -7.23
N THR A 74 -0.77 -7.61 -8.36
CA THR A 74 0.09 -6.55 -8.90
C THR A 74 -0.03 -6.40 -10.40
N SER A 75 0.19 -5.16 -10.85
CA SER A 75 0.49 -4.76 -12.22
C SER A 75 1.67 -3.77 -12.18
N SER A 76 2.05 -3.16 -13.30
CA SER A 76 3.08 -2.13 -13.30
C SER A 76 2.68 -0.84 -12.57
N TYR A 77 1.38 -0.59 -12.39
CA TYR A 77 0.83 0.70 -11.92
C TYR A 77 0.02 0.58 -10.62
N LYS A 78 -0.33 -0.64 -10.22
CA LYS A 78 -1.11 -0.91 -9.01
C LYS A 78 -0.57 -2.13 -8.29
N SER A 79 -0.49 -2.05 -6.98
CA SER A 79 -0.41 -3.22 -6.11
C SER A 79 -1.54 -3.20 -5.10
N SER A 80 -1.98 -4.39 -4.70
CA SER A 80 -3.06 -4.59 -3.74
C SER A 80 -2.77 -5.82 -2.90
N VAL A 81 -3.18 -5.76 -1.64
CA VAL A 81 -3.29 -6.94 -0.77
C VAL A 81 -4.69 -7.00 -0.17
N VAL A 82 -5.14 -8.21 0.13
CA VAL A 82 -6.36 -8.46 0.89
C VAL A 82 -5.97 -9.04 2.24
N VAL A 83 -6.56 -8.52 3.30
CA VAL A 83 -6.26 -8.87 4.69
C VAL A 83 -7.54 -9.07 5.50
N ASP A 84 -7.43 -9.82 6.61
CA ASP A 84 -8.51 -9.93 7.61
C ASP A 84 -8.39 -8.82 8.65
N ALA A 85 -9.17 -7.74 8.45
CA ALA A 85 -9.13 -6.55 9.29
C ALA A 85 -9.78 -6.74 10.68
N ARG A 86 -10.26 -7.94 11.02
CA ARG A 86 -10.65 -8.30 12.41
C ARG A 86 -9.42 -8.43 13.32
N ASN A 87 -8.24 -8.68 12.75
CA ASN A 87 -6.97 -8.69 13.47
C ASN A 87 -6.43 -7.27 13.61
N THR A 88 -5.82 -6.93 14.75
CA THR A 88 -5.22 -5.61 14.97
C THR A 88 -3.97 -5.36 14.14
N SER A 89 -3.25 -6.43 13.77
CA SER A 89 -2.14 -6.44 12.82
C SER A 89 -2.51 -7.32 11.63
N PRO A 90 -3.40 -6.84 10.75
CA PRO A 90 -4.00 -7.65 9.71
C PRO A 90 -3.02 -8.02 8.59
N GLY A 91 -1.96 -7.25 8.39
CA GLY A 91 -0.97 -7.59 7.38
C GLY A 91 0.30 -6.76 7.42
N THR A 92 1.43 -7.38 7.12
CA THR A 92 2.71 -6.70 6.87
C THR A 92 3.38 -7.28 5.64
N TYR A 93 4.12 -6.45 4.90
CA TYR A 93 4.99 -6.87 3.81
C TYR A 93 6.08 -5.85 3.55
N GLN A 94 7.12 -6.26 2.84
CA GLN A 94 8.18 -5.39 2.35
C GLN A 94 8.00 -5.11 0.87
N PHE A 95 8.31 -3.88 0.47
CA PHE A 95 8.37 -3.46 -0.92
C PHE A 95 9.68 -2.72 -1.18
N THR A 96 10.44 -3.21 -2.16
CA THR A 96 11.66 -2.58 -2.65
C THR A 96 11.39 -2.08 -4.08
N PRO A 97 11.17 -0.77 -4.29
CA PRO A 97 10.88 -0.23 -5.62
C PRO A 97 12.03 -0.49 -6.60
N ALA A 98 11.69 -0.82 -7.85
CA ALA A 98 12.69 -0.91 -8.92
C ALA A 98 13.17 0.48 -9.38
N GLU A 99 12.29 1.48 -9.29
CA GLU A 99 12.53 2.88 -9.68
C GLU A 99 12.10 3.81 -8.54
N ASN A 100 12.60 5.06 -8.55
CA ASN A 100 12.19 6.06 -7.56
C ASN A 100 10.70 6.37 -7.69
N ILE A 101 9.97 6.29 -6.59
CA ILE A 101 8.57 6.72 -6.51
C ILE A 101 8.57 8.17 -6.04
N ALA A 102 8.11 9.07 -6.89
CA ALA A 102 8.00 10.48 -6.53
C ALA A 102 6.87 10.71 -5.53
N ALA A 103 7.03 11.72 -4.66
CA ALA A 103 5.94 12.11 -3.78
C ALA A 103 4.67 12.41 -4.60
N SER A 104 3.54 11.90 -4.14
CA SER A 104 2.23 12.03 -4.80
C SER A 104 2.09 11.39 -6.20
N SER A 105 3.05 10.58 -6.64
CA SER A 105 2.91 9.83 -7.92
C SER A 105 2.03 8.59 -7.81
N SER A 106 1.62 8.23 -6.58
CA SER A 106 0.62 7.20 -6.30
C SER A 106 -0.28 7.64 -5.14
N PHE A 107 -1.46 7.02 -5.05
CA PHE A 107 -2.41 7.13 -3.95
C PHE A 107 -2.44 5.84 -3.15
N LEU A 108 -2.39 5.99 -1.83
CA LEU A 108 -2.61 4.93 -0.87
C LEU A 108 -4.11 4.89 -0.53
N ARG A 109 -4.74 3.73 -0.70
CA ARG A 109 -6.17 3.55 -0.39
C ARG A 109 -6.41 2.27 0.40
N ALA A 110 -7.43 2.30 1.25
CA ALA A 110 -7.83 1.14 2.01
C ALA A 110 -9.33 1.10 2.30
N THR A 111 -9.82 -0.10 2.61
CA THR A 111 -11.15 -0.31 3.19
C THR A 111 -11.05 -0.94 4.57
N GLY A 112 -12.19 -1.17 5.23
CA GLY A 112 -12.23 -1.95 6.48
C GLY A 112 -11.53 -1.28 7.66
N ASN A 113 -11.48 0.05 7.70
CA ASN A 113 -10.89 0.83 8.80
C ASN A 113 -9.39 0.54 9.03
N LEU A 114 -8.66 0.24 7.94
CA LEU A 114 -7.22 0.00 7.97
C LEU A 114 -6.45 1.32 8.05
N SER A 115 -5.44 1.36 8.91
CA SER A 115 -4.37 2.37 8.92
C SER A 115 -3.05 1.75 8.45
N LEU A 116 -2.10 2.57 8.01
CA LEU A 116 -0.81 2.13 7.47
C LEU A 116 0.36 2.85 8.14
N SER A 117 1.44 2.12 8.39
CA SER A 117 2.76 2.70 8.66
C SER A 117 3.75 2.25 7.60
N ILE A 118 4.54 3.20 7.08
CA ILE A 118 5.65 2.94 6.15
C ILE A 118 6.97 3.27 6.84
N THR A 119 7.84 2.27 6.95
CA THR A 119 9.18 2.38 7.53
C THR A 119 10.21 1.72 6.62
N VAL A 120 11.49 1.75 6.99
CA VAL A 120 12.69 1.25 6.28
C VAL A 120 13.35 0.28 7.23
#